data_AF-A0A382HGM6-F1
#
_entry.id   AF-A0A382HGM6-F1
#
_cell.length_a   1.000
_cell.length_b   1.000
_cell.length_c   1.000
_cell.angle_alpha   90.00
_cell.angle_beta   90.00
_cell.angle_gamma   90.00
#
_symmetry.space_group_name_H-M   'P 1'
#
loop_
_entity.id
_entity.type
_entity.pdbx_description
1 polymer ?
#
loop_
_entity_poly.entity_id
_entity_poly.type
_entity_poly.pdbx_seq_one_letter_code
_entity_poly.pdbx_strand_id
1 'polypeptide(L)'
;MICQGQSVYDSQSDFAISIKLIIERKLNEGLNENEIYDFLKNQYGQWISYDPEFNKKTFILWILPILLFLIGGAIIVRKFIVQKL
;
A
#
# COMPACT_ATOMS: atom_id res chain seq x y z
N MET A 1 -1.35 -2.81 -24.79
CA MET A 1 -2.05 -3.65 -23.77
C MET A 1 -1.14 -3.80 -22.56
N ILE A 2 -1.67 -3.71 -21.33
CA ILE A 2 -0.90 -3.97 -20.10
C ILE A 2 -1.04 -5.45 -19.70
N CYS A 3 0.07 -6.16 -19.48
CA CYS A 3 0.04 -7.48 -18.87
C CYS A 3 -0.15 -7.31 -17.36
N GLN A 4 -1.37 -7.57 -16.89
CA GLN A 4 -1.74 -7.50 -15.48
C GLN A 4 -0.93 -8.52 -14.66
N GLY A 5 -0.39 -8.11 -13.51
CA GLY A 5 0.33 -9.00 -12.58
C GLY A 5 1.83 -9.21 -12.87
N GLN A 6 2.41 -8.52 -13.84
CA GLN A 6 3.87 -8.50 -14.06
C GLN A 6 4.49 -7.23 -13.47
N SER A 7 5.75 -7.32 -13.05
CA SER A 7 6.53 -6.15 -12.62
C SER A 7 6.77 -5.20 -13.81
N VAL A 8 7.00 -3.92 -13.52
CA VAL A 8 7.42 -2.96 -14.57
C VAL A 8 8.72 -3.44 -15.21
N TYR A 9 9.63 -4.02 -14.43
CA TYR A 9 10.91 -4.54 -14.93
C TYR A 9 10.74 -5.64 -15.98
N ASP A 10 9.85 -6.62 -15.75
CA ASP A 10 9.66 -7.77 -16.64
C ASP A 10 8.67 -7.50 -17.79
N SER A 11 7.76 -6.55 -17.60
CA SER A 11 6.70 -6.28 -18.58
C SER A 11 7.25 -5.63 -19.85
N GLN A 12 6.75 -6.11 -21.00
CA GLN A 12 7.01 -5.58 -22.35
C GLN A 12 5.84 -4.74 -22.87
N SER A 13 4.92 -4.31 -21.99
CA SER A 13 3.85 -3.40 -22.38
C SER A 13 4.38 -2.01 -22.70
N ASP A 14 3.70 -1.27 -23.59
CA ASP A 14 4.04 0.13 -23.91
C ASP A 14 4.14 0.99 -22.65
N PHE A 15 3.25 0.74 -21.67
CA PHE A 15 3.28 1.40 -20.37
C PHE A 15 4.58 1.11 -19.62
N ALA A 16 4.96 -0.15 -19.44
CA ALA A 16 6.18 -0.53 -18.73
C ALA A 16 7.44 0.03 -19.40
N ILE A 17 7.49 0.02 -20.74
CA ILE A 17 8.59 0.62 -21.51
C ILE A 17 8.67 2.13 -21.23
N SER A 18 7.54 2.84 -21.26
CA SER A 18 7.54 4.28 -20.94
C SER A 18 8.03 4.58 -19.52
N ILE A 19 7.66 3.77 -18.53
CA ILE A 19 8.11 3.95 -17.14
C ILE A 19 9.62 3.71 -17.03
N LYS A 20 10.16 2.67 -17.69
CA LYS A 20 11.61 2.41 -17.74
C LYS A 20 12.37 3.62 -18.30
N LEU A 21 11.90 4.19 -19.42
CA LEU A 21 12.50 5.38 -20.03
C LEU A 21 12.43 6.61 -19.11
N ILE A 22 11.36 6.76 -18.35
CA ILE A 22 11.23 7.84 -17.35
C ILE A 22 12.25 7.63 -16.23
N ILE A 23 12.36 6.42 -15.68
CA ILE A 23 13.31 6.08 -14.61
C ILE A 23 14.75 6.32 -15.07
N GLU A 24 15.12 5.83 -16.26
CA GLU A 24 16.45 6.06 -16.85
C GLU A 24 16.77 7.54 -16.99
N ARG A 25 15.80 8.34 -17.45
CA ARG A 25 15.98 9.80 -17.56
C ARG A 25 16.21 10.44 -16.19
N LYS A 26 15.44 10.05 -15.17
CA LYS A 26 15.58 10.61 -13.81
C LYS A 26 16.90 10.21 -13.15
N LEU A 27 17.37 8.99 -13.38
CA LEU A 27 18.70 8.56 -12.95
C LEU A 27 19.80 9.40 -13.62
N ASN A 28 19.67 9.68 -14.92
CA ASN A 28 20.60 10.55 -15.65
C ASN A 28 20.53 12.03 -15.21
N GLU A 29 19.39 12.48 -14.70
CA GLU A 29 19.22 13.79 -14.05
C GLU A 29 19.88 13.85 -12.65
N GLY A 30 20.37 12.72 -12.13
CA GLY A 30 21.06 12.63 -10.84
C GLY A 30 20.13 12.44 -9.63
N LEU A 31 18.85 12.12 -9.86
CA LEU A 31 17.90 11.85 -8.77
C LEU A 31 18.24 10.53 -8.08
N ASN A 32 18.01 10.49 -6.77
CA ASN A 32 18.11 9.27 -5.99
C ASN A 32 16.84 8.41 -6.09
N GLU A 33 16.92 7.16 -5.62
CA GLU A 33 15.82 6.19 -5.69
C GLU A 33 14.52 6.70 -5.05
N ASN A 34 14.61 7.31 -3.86
CA ASN A 34 13.43 7.80 -3.15
C ASN A 34 12.75 8.95 -3.90
N GLU A 35 13.53 9.88 -4.46
CA GLU A 35 13.01 10.99 -5.27
C GLU A 35 12.31 10.48 -6.54
N ILE A 36 12.82 9.41 -7.15
CA ILE A 36 12.19 8.77 -8.31
C ILE A 36 10.86 8.13 -7.91
N TYR A 37 10.81 7.40 -6.79
CA TYR A 37 9.56 6.84 -6.30
C TYR A 37 8.54 7.92 -5.94
N ASP A 38 8.96 9.01 -5.30
CA ASP A 38 8.08 10.12 -4.94
C ASP A 38 7.53 10.83 -6.19
N PHE A 39 8.37 11.02 -7.21
CA PHE A 39 7.94 11.51 -8.52
C PHE A 39 6.89 10.58 -9.15
N LEU A 40 7.15 9.27 -9.17
CA LEU A 40 6.22 8.29 -9.74
C LEU A 40 4.90 8.24 -8.96
N LYS A 41 4.93 8.29 -7.62
CA LYS A 41 3.73 8.32 -6.77
C LYS A 41 2.92 9.60 -7.00
N ASN A 42 3.58 10.75 -7.16
CA ASN A 42 2.89 12.01 -7.44
C ASN A 42 2.19 12.00 -8.81
N GLN A 43 2.82 11.41 -9.83
CA GLN A 43 2.29 11.41 -11.20
C GLN A 43 1.27 10.29 -11.45
N TYR A 44 1.51 9.10 -10.90
CA TYR A 44 0.75 7.88 -11.19
C TYR A 44 -0.07 7.36 -10.00
N GLY A 45 0.07 7.97 -8.82
CA GLY A 45 -0.61 7.57 -7.59
C GLY A 45 0.20 6.60 -6.72
N GLN A 46 -0.20 6.46 -5.46
CA GLN A 46 0.49 5.60 -4.47
C GLN A 46 0.49 4.12 -4.83
N TRP A 47 -0.45 3.67 -5.68
CA TRP A 47 -0.58 2.28 -6.14
C TRP A 47 0.45 1.87 -7.20
N ILE A 48 1.29 2.80 -7.67
CA ILE A 48 2.38 2.49 -8.61
C ILE A 48 3.43 1.55 -8.01
N SER A 49 3.55 1.55 -6.68
CA SER A 49 4.41 0.66 -5.92
C SER A 49 3.57 -0.24 -5.01
N TYR A 50 4.02 -1.48 -4.84
CA TYR A 50 3.45 -2.43 -3.87
C TYR A 50 3.91 -2.16 -2.43
N ASP A 51 4.72 -1.12 -2.21
CA ASP A 51 5.14 -0.66 -0.89
C ASP A 51 4.37 0.62 -0.49
N PRO A 52 3.14 0.49 0.04
CA PRO A 52 2.41 1.62 0.56
C PRO A 52 3.10 2.13 1.82
N GLU A 53 3.48 3.40 1.81
CA GLU A 53 3.98 4.06 3.00
C GLU A 53 3.00 3.90 4.17
N PHE A 54 3.53 3.72 5.38
CA PHE A 54 2.75 3.66 6.61
C PHE A 54 2.02 5.00 6.84
N ASN A 55 0.83 5.12 6.24
CA ASN A 55 -0.02 6.29 6.38
C ASN A 55 -0.93 6.14 7.61
N LYS A 56 -1.20 7.25 8.31
CA LYS A 56 -2.14 7.33 9.45
C LYS A 56 -3.53 6.74 9.13
N LYS A 57 -3.97 6.87 7.87
CA LYS A 57 -5.25 6.28 7.41
C LYS A 57 -5.21 4.75 7.41
N THR A 58 -4.10 4.17 6.95
CA THR A 58 -3.88 2.72 6.94
C THR A 58 -3.92 2.20 8.38
N PHE A 59 -3.28 2.89 9.31
CA PHE A 59 -3.24 2.51 10.73
C PHE A 59 -4.64 2.34 11.38
N ILE A 60 -5.58 3.24 11.07
CA ILE A 60 -6.96 3.14 11.55
C ILE A 60 -7.66 1.88 11.04
N LEU A 61 -7.44 1.51 9.77
CA LEU A 61 -7.99 0.28 9.20
C LEU A 61 -7.44 -0.96 9.90
N TRP A 62 -6.19 -0.95 10.34
CA TRP A 62 -5.57 -2.07 11.08
C TRP A 62 -6.02 -2.15 12.55
N ILE A 63 -6.32 -1.02 13.20
CA ILE A 63 -6.82 -1.00 14.59
C ILE A 63 -8.27 -1.46 14.68
N LEU A 64 -9.08 -1.16 13.67
CA LEU A 64 -10.52 -1.45 13.70
C LEU A 64 -10.84 -2.94 13.99
N PRO A 65 -10.21 -3.94 13.34
CA PRO A 65 -10.40 -5.35 13.69
C PRO A 65 -10.08 -5.68 15.15
N ILE A 66 -8.98 -5.13 15.68
CA ILE A 66 -8.55 -5.36 17.06
C ILE A 66 -9.57 -4.76 18.03
N LEU A 67 -10.02 -3.54 17.74
CA LEU A 67 -11.03 -2.85 18.54
C LEU A 67 -12.36 -3.62 18.57
N LEU A 68 -12.84 -4.08 17.41
CA LEU A 68 -14.05 -4.88 17.31
C LEU A 68 -13.92 -6.21 18.06
N PHE A 69 -12.76 -6.86 17.97
CA PHE A 69 -12.49 -8.10 18.69
C PHE A 69 -12.53 -7.89 20.21
N LEU A 70 -11.90 -6.83 20.72
CA LEU A 70 -11.89 -6.51 22.14
C LEU A 70 -13.30 -6.15 22.66
N ILE A 71 -14.05 -5.34 21.90
CA ILE A 71 -15.42 -4.96 22.26
C ILE A 71 -16.33 -6.20 22.26
N GLY A 72 -16.29 -7.00 21.20
CA GLY A 72 -17.08 -8.23 21.10
C GLY A 72 -16.74 -9.23 22.21
N GLY A 73 -15.45 -9.45 22.47
CA GLY A 73 -14.97 -10.29 23.57
C GLY A 73 -15.43 -9.79 24.94
N ALA A 74 -15.33 -8.49 25.21
CA ALA A 74 -15.77 -7.89 26.47
C ALA A 74 -17.28 -8.06 26.71
N ILE A 75 -18.11 -7.92 25.66
CA ILE A 75 -19.57 -8.13 25.76
C ILE A 75 -19.88 -9.60 26.11
N ILE A 76 -19.21 -10.54 25.44
CA ILE A 76 -19.41 -11.98 25.69
C ILE A 76 -19.00 -12.35 27.11
N VAL A 77 -17.81 -11.92 27.56
CA VAL A 77 -17.31 -12.18 28.91
C VAL A 77 -18.24 -11.59 29.97
N ARG A 78 -18.68 -10.33 29.81
CA ARG A 78 -19.62 -9.69 30.73
C ARG A 78 -20.93 -10.47 30.83
N LYS A 79 -21.50 -10.88 29.70
CA LYS A 79 -22.77 -11.63 29.67
C LYS A 79 -22.62 -13.00 30.35
N PHE A 80 -21.51 -13.68 30.10
CA PHE A 80 -21.21 -14.98 30.71
C PHE A 80 -21.05 -14.90 32.24
N ILE A 81 -20.40 -13.86 32.75
CA ILE A 81 -20.25 -13.64 34.20
C ILE A 81 -21.60 -13.35 34.87
N VAL A 82 -22.43 -12.48 34.26
CA VAL A 82 -23.75 -12.10 34.82
C VAL A 82 -24.75 -13.26 34.82
N GLN A 83 -24.74 -14.15 33.82
CA GLN A 83 -25.63 -15.32 33.78
C GLN A 83 -25.24 -16.44 34.76
N LYS A 84 -24.00 -16.44 35.28
CA LYS A 84 -23.48 -17.48 36.16
C LYS A 84 -23.61 -17.13 37.65
N LEU A 85 -23.94 -15.88 37.96
CA LEU A 85 -24.35 -15.36 39.26
C LEU A 85 -25.88 -15.49 39.42
#